data_AF-A0A074VJW4-F1
#
_entry.id   AF-A0A074VJW4-F1
#
_cell.length_a   1.000
_cell.length_b   1.000
_cell.length_c   1.000
_cell.angle_alpha   90.00
_cell.angle_beta   90.00
_cell.angle_gamma   90.00
#
_symmetry.space_group_name_H-M   'P 1'
#
loop_
_entity.id
_entity.type
_entity.pdbx_description
1 polymer ?
#
loop_
_entity_poly.entity_id
_entity_poly.type
_entity_poly.pdbx_seq_one_letter_code
_entity_poly.pdbx_strand_id
1 'polypeptide(L)'
;DLALPPTCPALGLYGDYSWMNASFALYTLIEISDERIQEIANALDAEWYEGQGNQGSHLVRVAPSHNFANKKLSDILEAHVKLDKVAPGQSKSQYGALDLEWYPTAFIVVTAEDVDDRGLLFVFVVDEGEDDDEIAECKMDMFFFRQKDANSMLSTLAYDDD
;
A
#
# COMPACT_ATOMS: atom_id res chain seq x y z
N ASP A 1 -18.96 -3.02 2.19
CA ASP A 1 -19.08 -2.91 0.72
C ASP A 1 -17.67 -2.81 0.16
N LEU A 2 -17.24 -3.80 -0.60
CA LEU A 2 -15.88 -3.91 -1.16
C LEU A 2 -15.84 -3.54 -2.64
N ALA A 3 -16.91 -2.96 -3.20
CA ALA A 3 -16.89 -2.50 -4.58
C ALA A 3 -15.86 -1.38 -4.76
N LEU A 4 -15.04 -1.51 -5.81
CA LEU A 4 -14.14 -0.47 -6.29
C LEU A 4 -14.75 0.23 -7.52
N PRO A 5 -14.39 1.50 -7.76
CA PRO A 5 -14.66 2.10 -9.06
C PRO A 5 -13.95 1.29 -10.17
N PRO A 6 -14.55 1.22 -11.38
CA PRO A 6 -14.00 0.44 -12.49
C PRO A 6 -12.63 0.95 -12.97
N THR A 7 -12.36 2.24 -12.74
CA THR A 7 -11.09 2.90 -13.04
C THR A 7 -10.63 3.68 -11.82
N CYS A 8 -9.32 3.75 -11.63
CA CYS A 8 -8.74 4.56 -10.58
C CYS A 8 -8.42 5.96 -11.11
N PRO A 9 -9.01 7.04 -10.58
CA PRO A 9 -8.55 8.38 -10.89
C PRO A 9 -7.14 8.59 -10.32
N ALA A 10 -6.15 8.66 -11.21
CA ALA A 10 -4.79 9.18 -10.99
C ALA A 10 -3.96 8.54 -9.87
N LEU A 11 -3.79 7.22 -9.89
CA LEU A 11 -2.63 6.59 -9.20
C LEU A 11 -1.40 6.46 -10.12
N GLY A 12 -1.53 6.77 -11.40
CA GLY A 12 -0.46 6.74 -12.39
C GLY A 12 0.18 8.10 -12.62
N LEU A 13 1.48 8.07 -12.96
CA LEU A 13 2.37 9.20 -13.32
C LEU A 13 3.09 9.85 -12.14
N TYR A 14 3.86 9.06 -11.41
CA TYR A 14 4.94 9.55 -10.54
C TYR A 14 6.32 9.37 -11.19
N GLY A 15 6.44 9.64 -12.49
CA GLY A 15 7.68 9.42 -13.25
C GLY A 15 8.92 10.17 -12.73
N ASP A 16 8.74 11.22 -11.93
CA ASP A 16 9.81 11.95 -11.24
C ASP A 16 10.08 11.47 -9.80
N TYR A 17 9.40 10.41 -9.35
CA TYR A 17 9.49 9.89 -8.00
C TYR A 17 9.91 8.42 -7.94
N SER A 18 10.70 8.10 -6.93
CA SER A 18 11.13 6.75 -6.60
C SER A 18 10.22 6.18 -5.52
N TRP A 19 9.72 4.97 -5.71
CA TRP A 19 8.97 4.21 -4.71
C TRP A 19 9.78 3.12 -4.02
N MET A 20 11.08 3.00 -4.29
CA MET A 20 11.95 1.94 -3.74
C MET A 20 11.92 1.84 -2.21
N ASN A 21 11.70 2.97 -1.52
CA ASN A 21 11.65 3.04 -0.06
C ASN A 21 10.25 3.27 0.50
N ALA A 22 9.22 3.20 -0.34
CA ALA A 22 7.86 3.52 0.03
C ALA A 22 7.22 2.36 0.81
N SER A 23 6.42 2.70 1.82
CA SER A 23 5.69 1.71 2.62
C SER A 23 4.29 1.47 2.05
N PHE A 24 3.81 0.23 2.07
CA PHE A 24 2.39 -0.06 1.87
C PHE A 24 1.58 0.47 3.06
N ALA A 25 0.54 1.23 2.74
CA ALA A 25 -0.37 1.78 3.74
C ALA A 25 -1.35 0.71 4.25
N LEU A 26 -1.48 0.58 5.57
CA LEU A 26 -2.45 -0.30 6.23
C LEU A 26 -3.65 0.50 6.76
N TYR A 27 -4.84 0.07 6.38
CA TYR A 27 -6.14 0.61 6.79
C TYR A 27 -7.02 -0.47 7.44
N THR A 28 -8.15 -0.07 8.03
CA THR A 28 -9.16 -0.99 8.55
C THR A 28 -10.58 -0.56 8.16
N LEU A 29 -11.42 -1.53 7.76
CA LEU A 29 -12.87 -1.36 7.55
C LEU A 29 -13.70 -1.83 8.74
N ILE A 30 -13.06 -2.38 9.76
CA ILE A 30 -13.69 -2.87 10.99
C ILE A 30 -13.23 -2.07 12.20
N GLU A 31 -14.02 -2.12 13.27
CA GLU A 31 -13.63 -1.58 14.56
C GLU A 31 -12.52 -2.45 15.16
N ILE A 32 -11.32 -1.90 15.27
CA ILE A 32 -10.15 -2.49 15.95
C ILE A 32 -9.43 -1.40 16.72
N SER A 33 -8.68 -1.77 17.76
CA SER A 33 -7.86 -0.83 18.52
C SER A 33 -6.64 -0.40 17.71
N ASP A 34 -6.11 0.79 18.04
CA ASP A 34 -4.86 1.28 17.46
C ASP A 34 -3.67 0.37 17.80
N GLU A 35 -3.68 -0.23 19.00
CA GLU A 35 -2.70 -1.25 19.38
C GLU A 35 -2.78 -2.46 18.46
N ARG A 36 -3.98 -2.97 18.19
CA ARG A 36 -4.17 -4.17 17.37
C ARG A 36 -3.78 -3.94 15.91
N ILE A 37 -4.14 -2.80 15.31
CA ILE A 37 -3.72 -2.52 13.93
C ILE A 37 -2.20 -2.32 13.83
N GLN A 38 -1.58 -1.76 14.87
CA GLN A 38 -0.13 -1.63 14.92
C GLN A 38 0.56 -2.99 15.07
N GLU A 39 0.01 -3.92 15.86
CA GLU A 39 0.50 -5.30 15.93
C GLU A 39 0.45 -5.98 14.56
N ILE A 40 -0.65 -5.81 13.82
CA ILE A 40 -0.79 -6.36 12.46
C ILE A 40 0.27 -5.76 11.54
N ALA A 41 0.45 -4.43 11.55
CA ALA A 41 1.48 -3.77 10.74
C ALA A 41 2.89 -4.30 11.07
N ASN A 42 3.24 -4.38 12.35
CA ASN A 42 4.53 -4.90 12.80
C ASN A 42 4.74 -6.35 12.36
N ALA A 43 3.70 -7.18 12.40
CA ALA A 43 3.80 -8.57 12.01
C ALA A 43 3.98 -8.75 10.48
N LEU A 44 3.37 -7.88 9.67
CA LEU A 44 3.57 -7.87 8.22
C LEU A 44 4.97 -7.37 7.82
N ASP A 45 5.55 -6.49 8.64
CA ASP A 45 6.84 -5.85 8.40
C ASP A 45 8.03 -6.60 9.00
N ALA A 46 7.81 -7.45 10.01
CA ALA A 46 8.87 -8.03 10.85
C ALA A 46 10.02 -8.68 10.06
N GLU A 47 9.71 -9.57 9.12
CA GLU A 47 10.73 -10.28 8.33
C GLU A 47 11.51 -9.34 7.41
N TRP A 48 10.86 -8.32 6.86
CA TRP A 48 11.51 -7.33 6.01
C TRP A 48 12.47 -6.47 6.83
N TYR A 49 11.97 -5.91 7.94
CA TYR A 49 12.75 -5.04 8.80
C TYR A 49 13.93 -5.79 9.43
N GLU A 50 13.75 -7.05 9.84
CA GLU A 50 14.83 -7.92 10.31
C GLU A 50 15.84 -8.20 9.19
N GLY A 51 15.39 -8.49 7.97
CA GLY A 51 16.24 -8.73 6.80
C GLY A 51 17.16 -7.56 6.44
N GLN A 52 16.73 -6.33 6.77
CA GLN A 52 17.53 -5.11 6.63
C GLN A 52 18.44 -4.83 7.85
N GLY A 53 18.53 -5.76 8.80
CA GLY A 53 19.31 -5.59 10.04
C GLY A 53 18.64 -4.70 11.06
N ASN A 54 17.31 -4.60 11.04
CA ASN A 54 16.51 -3.69 11.87
C ASN A 54 16.87 -2.22 11.69
N GLN A 55 17.32 -1.86 10.49
CA GLN A 55 17.71 -0.52 10.09
C GLN A 55 17.21 -0.31 8.66
N GLY A 56 16.32 0.66 8.43
CA GLY A 56 15.78 0.89 7.09
C GLY A 56 14.35 1.39 7.09
N SER A 57 13.74 1.41 5.91
CA SER A 57 12.32 1.70 5.72
C SER A 57 11.48 0.47 6.05
N HIS A 58 10.35 0.72 6.71
CA HIS A 58 9.34 -0.30 6.91
C HIS A 58 8.64 -0.61 5.58
N LEU A 59 8.37 -1.88 5.30
CA LEU A 59 7.58 -2.33 4.16
C LEU A 59 6.10 -2.00 4.34
N VAL A 60 5.59 -2.11 5.57
CA VAL A 60 4.18 -1.84 5.89
C VAL A 60 4.08 -0.87 7.06
N ARG A 61 3.21 0.14 6.94
CA ARG A 61 2.94 1.11 8.01
C ARG A 61 1.46 1.42 8.12
N VAL A 62 0.99 1.67 9.34
CA VAL A 62 -0.38 2.17 9.58
C VAL A 62 -0.52 3.56 8.96
N ALA A 63 -1.54 3.75 8.13
CA ALA A 63 -1.80 5.05 7.50
C ALA A 63 -2.16 6.10 8.58
N PRO A 64 -1.77 7.39 8.42
CA PRO A 64 -2.12 8.45 9.38
C PRO A 64 -3.62 8.61 9.63
N SER A 65 -4.44 8.27 8.64
CA SER A 65 -5.89 8.14 8.75
C SER A 65 -6.25 6.72 8.34
N HIS A 66 -6.14 5.76 9.25
CA HIS A 66 -6.31 4.33 8.97
C HIS A 66 -7.71 3.78 9.25
N ASN A 67 -8.46 4.40 10.16
CA ASN A 67 -9.72 3.84 10.65
C ASN A 67 -10.94 4.26 9.81
N PHE A 68 -11.46 3.29 9.04
CA PHE A 68 -12.64 3.41 8.21
C PHE A 68 -13.72 2.39 8.63
N ALA A 69 -13.84 2.12 9.93
CA ALA A 69 -14.88 1.26 10.46
C ALA A 69 -16.28 1.66 9.95
N ASN A 70 -17.04 0.68 9.46
CA ASN A 70 -18.39 0.86 8.91
C ASN A 70 -18.46 1.75 7.63
N LYS A 71 -17.32 1.99 6.98
CA LYS A 71 -17.23 2.71 5.70
C LYS A 71 -17.13 1.75 4.52
N LYS A 72 -16.99 2.31 3.31
CA LYS A 72 -16.77 1.55 2.08
C LYS A 72 -15.29 1.49 1.74
N LEU A 73 -14.91 0.49 0.97
CA LEU A 73 -13.55 0.41 0.43
C LEU A 73 -13.20 1.63 -0.45
N SER A 74 -14.18 2.19 -1.16
CA SER A 74 -14.01 3.43 -1.93
C SER A 74 -13.59 4.63 -1.08
N ASP A 75 -14.00 4.69 0.20
CA ASP A 75 -13.60 5.78 1.10
C ASP A 75 -12.10 5.68 1.44
N ILE A 76 -11.57 4.46 1.57
CA ILE A 76 -10.13 4.21 1.74
C ILE A 76 -9.38 4.60 0.47
N LEU A 77 -9.88 4.22 -0.71
CA LEU A 77 -9.25 4.59 -1.98
C LEU A 77 -9.11 6.11 -2.12
N GLU A 78 -10.18 6.86 -1.84
CA GLU A 78 -10.12 8.33 -1.86
C GLU A 78 -9.10 8.90 -0.87
N ALA A 79 -9.00 8.30 0.32
CA ALA A 79 -8.03 8.71 1.33
C ALA A 79 -6.60 8.38 0.91
N HIS A 80 -6.39 7.23 0.27
CA HIS A 80 -5.09 6.78 -0.23
C HIS A 80 -4.60 7.64 -1.41
N VAL A 81 -5.49 8.02 -2.33
CA VAL A 81 -5.16 8.99 -3.40
C VAL A 81 -4.72 10.35 -2.82
N LYS A 82 -5.33 10.76 -1.69
CA LYS A 82 -4.99 11.99 -0.96
C LYS A 82 -3.85 11.82 0.03
N LEU A 83 -3.33 10.61 0.23
CA LEU A 83 -2.22 10.33 1.13
C LEU A 83 -0.96 10.89 0.47
N ASP A 84 -0.82 12.20 0.62
CA ASP A 84 0.12 13.09 -0.04
C ASP A 84 1.50 12.44 -0.13
N LYS A 85 2.01 12.36 -1.35
CA LYS A 85 3.20 11.58 -1.68
C LYS A 85 4.47 12.43 -1.59
N VAL A 86 4.36 13.69 -1.16
CA VAL A 86 5.49 14.60 -0.97
C VAL A 86 5.21 15.61 0.15
N ALA A 87 6.00 15.59 1.24
CA ALA A 87 6.07 16.72 2.18
C ALA A 87 7.49 16.81 2.84
N PRO A 88 7.86 17.93 3.49
CA PRO A 88 9.09 18.69 3.25
C PRO A 88 10.37 18.08 3.83
N GLY A 89 11.44 18.02 3.00
CA GLY A 89 12.81 17.64 3.43
C GLY A 89 13.58 16.70 2.49
N GLN A 90 13.13 16.54 1.24
CA GLN A 90 13.48 15.40 0.40
C GLN A 90 14.98 15.24 0.08
N SER A 91 15.47 14.01 0.26
CA SER A 91 16.66 13.48 -0.39
C SER A 91 16.28 13.01 -1.79
N LYS A 92 17.16 13.22 -2.77
CA LYS A 92 17.05 12.51 -4.04
C LYS A 92 17.43 11.06 -3.82
N SER A 93 16.69 10.15 -4.42
CA SER A 93 17.13 8.77 -4.63
C SER A 93 18.48 8.78 -5.38
N GLN A 94 19.18 7.64 -5.36
CA GLN A 94 20.43 7.47 -6.10
C GLN A 94 20.30 7.74 -7.61
N TYR A 95 19.07 7.70 -8.15
CA TYR A 95 18.75 7.95 -9.54
C TYR A 95 18.24 9.37 -9.84
N GLY A 96 18.17 10.25 -8.82
CA GLY A 96 17.82 11.66 -8.99
C GLY A 96 16.33 11.99 -8.86
N ALA A 97 15.47 10.97 -8.76
CA ALA A 97 14.03 11.09 -8.45
C ALA A 97 13.81 11.34 -6.95
N LEU A 98 12.67 11.91 -6.58
CA LEU A 98 12.31 12.16 -5.17
C LEU A 98 11.71 10.89 -4.53
N ASP A 99 12.15 10.49 -3.34
CA ASP A 99 11.60 9.30 -2.69
C ASP A 99 10.17 9.54 -2.15
N LEU A 100 9.27 8.59 -2.47
CA LEU A 100 7.94 8.49 -1.91
C LEU A 100 7.96 7.82 -0.54
N GLU A 101 7.14 8.31 0.38
CA GLU A 101 6.95 7.67 1.68
C GLU A 101 5.93 6.52 1.63
N TRP A 102 4.92 6.63 0.76
CA TRP A 102 3.80 5.70 0.67
C TRP A 102 3.67 5.12 -0.72
N TYR A 103 3.49 3.79 -0.77
CA TYR A 103 3.39 3.07 -2.02
C TYR A 103 2.14 3.53 -2.78
N PRO A 104 2.27 4.05 -4.01
CA PRO A 104 1.23 4.82 -4.65
C PRO A 104 0.10 4.02 -5.27
N THR A 105 0.38 2.80 -5.73
CA THR A 105 -0.51 2.01 -6.59
C THR A 105 -1.14 0.85 -5.84
N ALA A 106 -0.85 0.69 -4.55
CA ALA A 106 -1.38 -0.41 -3.76
C ALA A 106 -1.43 -0.11 -2.25
N PHE A 107 -2.37 -0.73 -1.57
CA PHE A 107 -2.54 -0.65 -0.11
C PHE A 107 -3.21 -1.90 0.46
N ILE A 108 -3.16 -2.02 1.79
CA ILE A 108 -3.64 -3.18 2.54
C ILE A 108 -4.82 -2.77 3.44
N VAL A 109 -5.82 -3.62 3.55
CA VAL A 109 -7.02 -3.38 4.36
C VAL A 109 -7.35 -4.56 5.26
N VAL A 110 -7.54 -4.28 6.55
CA VAL A 110 -8.13 -5.22 7.51
C VAL A 110 -9.65 -5.21 7.36
N THR A 111 -10.24 -6.37 7.04
CA THR A 111 -11.70 -6.52 6.86
C THR A 111 -12.35 -7.42 7.90
N ALA A 112 -11.56 -8.08 8.74
CA ALA A 112 -12.02 -9.00 9.78
C ALA A 112 -11.02 -9.03 10.95
N GLU A 113 -11.50 -9.34 12.16
CA GLU A 113 -10.67 -9.35 13.36
C GLU A 113 -9.69 -10.53 13.36
N ASP A 114 -10.15 -11.68 12.88
CA ASP A 114 -9.34 -12.89 12.68
C ASP A 114 -8.60 -12.83 11.33
N VAL A 115 -7.53 -12.05 11.30
CA VAL A 115 -6.67 -11.88 10.11
C VAL A 115 -5.90 -13.15 9.73
N ASP A 116 -5.68 -14.06 10.67
CA ASP A 116 -4.94 -15.31 10.42
C ASP A 116 -5.79 -16.31 9.62
N ASP A 117 -7.09 -16.40 9.91
CA ASP A 117 -8.02 -17.25 9.17
C ASP A 117 -8.54 -16.56 7.89
N ARG A 118 -8.95 -15.30 8.01
CA ARG A 118 -9.64 -14.58 6.92
C ARG A 118 -8.69 -13.88 5.95
N GLY A 119 -7.45 -13.65 6.36
CA GLY A 119 -6.48 -12.89 5.60
C GLY A 119 -6.73 -11.39 5.61
N LEU A 120 -5.88 -10.70 4.85
CA LEU A 120 -5.89 -9.26 4.62
C LEU A 120 -6.24 -8.99 3.16
N LEU A 121 -6.99 -7.92 2.91
CA LEU A 121 -7.33 -7.51 1.56
C LEU A 121 -6.20 -6.65 1.00
N PHE A 122 -5.57 -7.10 -0.08
CA PHE A 122 -4.67 -6.30 -0.88
C PHE A 122 -5.45 -5.65 -2.01
N VAL A 123 -5.26 -4.35 -2.21
CA VAL A 123 -5.89 -3.58 -3.28
C VAL A 123 -4.79 -2.93 -4.09
N PHE A 124 -4.82 -3.07 -5.41
CA PHE A 124 -3.76 -2.61 -6.29
C PHE A 124 -4.28 -2.18 -7.66
N VAL A 125 -3.50 -1.36 -8.34
CA VAL A 125 -3.69 -1.00 -9.74
C VAL A 125 -3.12 -2.10 -10.63
N VAL A 126 -3.90 -2.54 -11.61
CA VAL A 126 -3.42 -3.37 -12.73
C VAL A 126 -3.07 -2.42 -13.87
N ASP A 127 -1.79 -2.40 -14.25
CA ASP A 127 -1.36 -1.76 -15.48
C ASP A 127 -1.57 -2.74 -16.64
N GLU A 128 -2.52 -2.42 -17.52
CA GLU A 128 -2.76 -3.16 -18.77
C GLU A 128 -2.18 -2.43 -19.99
N GLY A 129 -1.37 -1.36 -19.80
CA GLY A 129 -0.88 -0.52 -20.88
C GLY A 129 0.22 -1.15 -21.73
N GLU A 130 -0.10 -1.51 -22.98
CA GLU A 130 0.89 -1.79 -24.03
C GLU A 130 1.25 -0.56 -24.89
N ASP A 131 0.60 0.60 -24.71
CA ASP A 131 0.77 1.78 -25.58
C ASP A 131 1.01 3.07 -24.79
N ASP A 132 2.19 3.67 -24.98
CA ASP A 132 2.73 4.88 -24.32
C ASP A 132 1.90 6.17 -24.52
N ASP A 133 0.83 6.16 -25.33
CA ASP A 133 0.18 7.37 -25.85
C ASP A 133 -1.27 7.60 -25.38
N GLU A 134 -1.91 6.65 -24.69
CA GLU A 134 -3.21 6.88 -24.03
C GLU A 134 -3.03 6.88 -22.51
N ILE A 135 -3.75 7.76 -21.80
CA ILE A 135 -3.85 7.68 -20.34
C ILE A 135 -4.43 6.31 -20.05
N ALA A 136 -3.57 5.33 -19.75
CA ALA A 136 -3.98 3.97 -19.50
C ALA A 136 -5.09 4.02 -18.45
N GLU A 137 -6.26 3.46 -18.79
CA GLU A 137 -7.34 3.31 -17.82
C GLU A 137 -6.85 2.32 -16.76
N CYS A 138 -6.18 2.82 -15.73
CA CYS A 138 -5.67 2.03 -14.62
C CYS A 138 -6.85 1.31 -13.95
N LYS A 139 -6.95 0.00 -14.16
CA LYS A 139 -7.96 -0.83 -13.51
C LYS A 139 -7.51 -1.13 -12.09
N MET A 140 -8.48 -1.35 -11.21
CA MET A 140 -8.21 -1.80 -9.85
C MET A 140 -8.57 -3.27 -9.72
N ASP A 141 -7.72 -4.02 -9.02
CA ASP A 141 -8.02 -5.38 -8.61
C ASP A 141 -7.72 -5.57 -7.12
N MET A 142 -8.21 -6.67 -6.57
CA MET A 142 -8.05 -7.00 -5.16
C MET A 142 -8.02 -8.51 -4.94
N PHE A 143 -7.28 -8.94 -3.94
CA PHE A 143 -7.35 -10.31 -3.45
C PHE A 143 -7.01 -10.40 -1.97
N PHE A 144 -7.39 -11.52 -1.35
CA PHE A 144 -7.03 -11.83 0.03
C PHE A 144 -5.73 -12.61 0.08
N PHE A 145 -4.81 -12.20 0.96
CA PHE A 145 -3.59 -12.94 1.28
C PHE A 145 -3.50 -13.21 2.78
N ARG A 146 -2.77 -14.26 3.17
CA ARG A 146 -2.55 -14.56 4.58
C ARG A 146 -1.36 -13.76 5.09
N GLN A 147 -1.41 -13.40 6.37
CA GLN A 147 -0.33 -12.66 7.03
C GLN A 147 1.04 -13.33 6.85
N LYS A 148 1.12 -14.67 6.93
CA LYS A 148 2.35 -15.43 6.74
C LYS A 148 2.95 -15.38 5.32
N ASP A 149 2.13 -15.01 4.31
CA ASP A 149 2.55 -14.93 2.91
C ASP A 149 2.93 -13.48 2.54
N ALA A 150 2.75 -12.53 3.47
CA ALA A 150 2.90 -11.10 3.25
C ALA A 150 4.31 -10.71 2.83
N ASN A 151 5.34 -11.19 3.53
CA ASN A 151 6.72 -10.81 3.23
C ASN A 151 7.09 -11.20 1.80
N SER A 152 6.87 -12.46 1.42
CA SER A 152 7.19 -12.93 0.06
C SER A 152 6.41 -12.17 -1.00
N MET A 153 5.13 -11.85 -0.76
CA MET A 153 4.31 -11.15 -1.74
C MET A 153 4.69 -9.67 -1.88
N LEU A 154 4.79 -8.95 -0.76
CA LEU A 154 5.01 -7.51 -0.74
C LEU A 154 6.46 -7.15 -1.09
N SER A 155 7.42 -7.99 -0.70
CA SER A 155 8.83 -7.77 -1.11
C SER A 155 9.03 -7.97 -2.60
N THR A 156 8.40 -8.97 -3.23
CA THR A 156 8.45 -9.14 -4.69
C THR A 156 7.92 -7.91 -5.41
N LEU A 157 6.80 -7.34 -4.96
CA LEU A 157 6.28 -6.09 -5.56
C LEU A 157 7.20 -4.89 -5.31
N ALA A 158 7.86 -4.83 -4.16
CA ALA A 158 8.84 -3.79 -3.86
C ALA A 158 10.15 -3.94 -4.66
N TYR A 159 10.51 -5.15 -5.10
CA TYR A 159 11.74 -5.46 -5.84
C TYR A 159 11.55 -5.57 -7.36
N ASP A 160 10.40 -6.02 -7.85
CA ASP A 160 10.14 -6.20 -9.31
C ASP A 160 9.94 -4.85 -10.02
N ASP A 161 9.78 -3.76 -9.27
CA ASP A 161 9.73 -2.38 -9.77
C ASP A 161 11.12 -1.67 -9.81
N ASP A 162 12.23 -2.39 -9.54
CA ASP A 162 13.63 -1.97 -9.79
C ASP A 162 14.07 -2.22 -11.26
#